data_AF-W2CTF9-F1
#
_entry.id   AF-W2CTF9-F1
#
_cell.length_a   1.000
_cell.length_b   1.000
_cell.length_c   1.000
_cell.angle_alpha   90.00
_cell.angle_beta   90.00
_cell.angle_gamma   90.00
#
_symmetry.space_group_name_H-M   'P 1'
#
loop_
_entity.id
_entity.type
_entity.pdbx_description
1 polymer ?
#
loop_
_entity_poly.entity_id
_entity_poly.type
_entity_poly.pdbx_seq_one_letter_code
_entity_poly.pdbx_strand_id
1 'polypeptide(L)'
;MMAAKVVTIGFLTLLLMIPMMLIESLMNERERTAGNAVEEVGQKWSGAQTVLGPMLTIPYYTTQYSEKSGRTERVVEMVNILPDSLDIIGDVRTEELRRGIYEAVVYRSTMELRGTFVLPPEVPLRPGDPDFPLEDAMLNLGLSDLRGISEPVAVEWGSTQKTLDPGIRHNELLNSGVSCLVNARPLAEGRTVSFRIR
;
A
#
# COMPACT_ATOMS: atom_id res chain seq x y z
N MET A 1 12.72 -43.85 -56.52
CA MET A 1 13.80 -43.69 -55.50
C MET A 1 13.69 -42.38 -54.71
N MET A 2 13.33 -41.25 -55.31
CA MET A 2 13.17 -39.97 -54.58
C MET A 2 11.98 -39.93 -53.63
N ALA A 3 10.80 -40.42 -54.03
CA ALA A 3 9.60 -40.43 -53.17
C ALA A 3 9.82 -41.20 -51.85
N ALA A 4 10.48 -42.35 -51.89
CA ALA A 4 10.83 -43.12 -50.69
C ALA A 4 11.73 -42.33 -49.74
N LYS A 5 12.74 -41.62 -50.26
CA LYS A 5 13.61 -40.76 -49.44
C LYS A 5 12.82 -39.64 -48.75
N VAL A 6 11.90 -39.00 -49.45
CA VAL A 6 11.05 -37.93 -48.89
C VAL A 6 10.13 -38.46 -47.78
N VAL A 7 9.51 -39.63 -47.99
CA VAL A 7 8.66 -40.27 -46.98
C VAL A 7 9.47 -40.66 -45.73
N THR A 8 10.66 -41.23 -45.91
CA THR A 8 11.55 -41.59 -44.79
C THR A 8 11.97 -40.35 -43.99
N ILE A 9 12.31 -39.25 -44.66
CA ILE A 9 12.66 -38.00 -43.99
C ILE A 9 11.45 -37.46 -43.22
N GLY A 10 10.26 -37.40 -43.83
CA GLY A 10 9.05 -36.93 -43.15
C GLY A 10 8.69 -37.77 -41.92
N PHE A 11 8.82 -39.10 -42.02
CA PHE A 11 8.60 -40.01 -40.89
C PHE A 11 9.62 -39.77 -39.76
N LEU A 12 10.91 -39.65 -40.09
CA LEU A 12 11.95 -39.36 -39.09
C LEU A 12 11.73 -37.99 -38.43
N THR A 13 11.34 -36.96 -39.19
CA THR A 13 11.01 -35.65 -38.64
C THR A 13 9.86 -35.73 -37.63
N LEU A 14 8.77 -36.43 -37.98
CA LEU A 14 7.64 -36.64 -37.06
C LEU A 14 8.06 -37.42 -35.81
N LEU A 15 8.90 -38.44 -35.96
CA LEU A 15 9.41 -39.22 -34.85
C LEU A 15 10.28 -38.37 -33.92
N LEU A 16 11.06 -37.43 -34.47
CA LEU A 16 11.86 -36.47 -33.70
C LEU A 16 11.04 -35.33 -33.08
N MET A 17 9.83 -35.04 -33.58
CA MET A 17 8.93 -34.07 -32.93
C MET A 17 8.42 -34.56 -31.57
N ILE A 18 8.23 -35.87 -31.39
CA ILE A 18 7.77 -36.44 -30.11
C ILE A 18 8.71 -36.08 -28.94
N PRO A 19 10.03 -36.37 -28.99
CA PRO A 19 10.94 -36.00 -27.92
C PRO A 19 11.09 -34.48 -27.75
N MET A 20 10.95 -33.70 -28.84
CA MET A 20 10.97 -32.24 -28.76
C MET A 20 9.79 -31.70 -27.93
N MET A 21 8.57 -32.16 -28.21
CA MET A 21 7.38 -31.79 -27.43
C MET A 21 7.50 -32.20 -25.95
N LEU A 22 8.12 -33.35 -25.66
CA LEU A 22 8.36 -33.78 -24.27
C LEU A 22 9.31 -32.83 -23.53
N ILE A 23 10.40 -32.40 -24.17
CA ILE A 23 11.36 -31.45 -23.60
C ILE A 23 10.69 -30.10 -23.36
N GLU A 24 9.93 -29.59 -24.33
CA GLU A 24 9.17 -28.35 -24.18
C GLU A 24 8.17 -28.44 -23.02
N SER A 25 7.45 -29.57 -22.90
CA SER A 25 6.50 -29.77 -21.80
C SER A 25 7.19 -29.74 -20.43
N LEU A 26 8.36 -30.37 -20.31
CA LEU A 26 9.14 -30.39 -19.08
C LEU A 26 9.70 -29.00 -18.75
N MET A 27 10.15 -28.25 -19.75
CA MET A 27 10.63 -26.88 -19.58
C MET A 27 9.50 -25.97 -19.08
N ASN A 28 8.32 -26.05 -19.70
CA ASN A 28 7.14 -25.29 -19.28
C ASN A 28 6.71 -25.65 -17.84
N GLU A 29 6.79 -26.93 -17.46
CA GLU A 29 6.50 -27.36 -16.08
C GLU A 29 7.51 -26.77 -15.09
N ARG A 30 8.80 -26.72 -15.45
CA ARG A 30 9.86 -26.13 -14.61
C ARG A 30 9.67 -24.63 -14.43
N GLU A 31 9.40 -23.91 -15.50
CA GLU A 31 9.11 -22.47 -15.44
C GLU A 31 7.89 -22.19 -14.58
N ARG A 32 6.79 -22.93 -14.76
CA ARG A 32 5.58 -22.78 -13.95
C ARG A 32 5.85 -23.07 -12.48
N THR A 33 6.61 -24.11 -12.18
CA THR A 33 6.93 -24.49 -10.79
C THR A 33 7.80 -23.43 -10.11
N ALA A 34 8.78 -22.86 -10.84
CA ALA A 34 9.59 -21.76 -10.35
C ALA A 34 8.74 -20.50 -10.09
N GLY A 35 7.84 -20.15 -11.02
CA GLY A 35 6.91 -19.04 -10.86
C GLY A 35 6.00 -19.20 -9.63
N ASN A 36 5.43 -20.39 -9.44
CA ASN A 36 4.61 -20.71 -8.27
C ASN A 36 5.39 -20.59 -6.96
N ALA A 37 6.68 -20.96 -6.95
CA ALA A 37 7.51 -20.83 -5.76
C ALA A 37 7.74 -19.35 -5.38
N VAL A 38 7.98 -18.49 -6.37
CA VAL A 38 8.09 -17.03 -6.16
C VAL A 38 6.78 -16.46 -5.63
N GLU A 39 5.64 -16.85 -6.21
CA GLU A 39 4.32 -16.40 -5.75
C GLU A 39 4.02 -16.87 -4.32
N GLU A 40 4.32 -18.12 -3.97
CA GLU A 40 4.11 -18.66 -2.62
C GLU A 40 4.96 -17.89 -1.58
N VAL A 41 6.20 -17.54 -1.93
CA VAL A 41 7.05 -16.68 -1.10
C VAL A 41 6.42 -15.29 -0.95
N GLY A 42 5.97 -14.67 -2.05
CA GLY A 42 5.29 -13.38 -2.04
C GLY A 42 4.00 -13.37 -1.21
N GLN A 43 3.22 -14.46 -1.20
CA GLN A 43 2.01 -14.58 -0.39
C GLN A 43 2.29 -14.64 1.13
N LYS A 44 3.46 -15.15 1.53
CA LYS A 44 3.87 -15.26 2.95
C LYS A 44 4.62 -14.04 3.46
N TRP A 45 5.34 -13.36 2.58
CA TRP A 45 6.06 -12.13 2.88
C TRP A 45 5.16 -10.95 2.56
N SER A 46 5.32 -10.38 1.37
CA SER A 46 4.40 -9.43 0.79
C SER A 46 4.62 -9.38 -0.72
N GLY A 47 3.60 -8.96 -1.45
CA GLY A 47 3.73 -8.65 -2.87
C GLY A 47 4.47 -7.34 -3.12
N ALA A 48 4.27 -6.77 -4.31
CA ALA A 48 4.77 -5.44 -4.63
C ALA A 48 4.18 -4.39 -3.66
N GLN A 49 5.07 -3.57 -3.10
CA GLN A 49 4.71 -2.54 -2.13
C GLN A 49 4.66 -1.16 -2.78
N THR A 50 3.54 -0.48 -2.57
CA THR A 50 3.37 0.95 -2.87
C THR A 50 3.09 1.67 -1.57
N VAL A 51 3.95 2.62 -1.22
CA VAL A 51 3.78 3.49 -0.04
C VAL A 51 3.20 4.82 -0.51
N LEU A 52 2.00 5.14 -0.06
CA LEU A 52 1.43 6.47 -0.24
C LEU A 52 1.81 7.32 0.99
N GLY A 53 2.22 8.56 0.73
CA GLY A 53 2.62 9.50 1.78
C GLY A 53 1.54 9.71 2.85
N PRO A 54 1.94 10.21 4.03
CA PRO A 54 1.02 10.42 5.12
C PRO A 54 0.00 11.51 4.77
N MET A 55 -1.22 11.34 5.25
CA MET A 55 -2.32 12.27 5.05
C MET A 55 -3.10 12.42 6.34
N LEU A 56 -3.48 13.66 6.66
CA LEU A 56 -4.30 13.96 7.82
C LEU A 56 -5.76 14.02 7.40
N THR A 57 -6.59 13.15 7.95
CA THR A 57 -8.03 13.14 7.72
C THR A 57 -8.75 13.69 8.94
N ILE A 58 -9.56 14.73 8.75
CA ILE A 58 -10.33 15.36 9.82
C ILE A 58 -11.82 15.16 9.50
N PRO A 59 -12.58 14.47 10.36
CA PRO A 59 -14.02 14.39 10.20
C PRO A 59 -14.67 15.73 10.57
N TYR A 60 -15.74 16.09 9.86
CA TYR A 60 -16.58 17.24 10.19
C TYR A 60 -18.05 16.92 10.01
N TYR A 61 -18.90 17.60 10.76
CA TYR A 61 -20.33 17.46 10.71
C TYR A 61 -20.92 18.51 9.78
N THR A 62 -21.72 18.08 8.82
CA THR A 62 -22.51 18.98 7.98
C THR A 62 -23.99 18.60 8.06
N THR A 63 -24.85 19.53 7.70
CA THR A 63 -26.29 19.29 7.62
C THR A 63 -26.70 19.18 6.16
N GLN A 64 -27.22 18.01 5.77
CA GLN A 64 -27.79 17.82 4.43
C GLN A 64 -29.31 17.66 4.53
N TYR A 65 -30.03 18.25 3.58
CA TYR A 65 -31.46 18.06 3.44
C TYR A 65 -31.73 16.73 2.72
N SER A 66 -32.38 15.80 3.42
CA SER A 66 -32.73 14.49 2.84
C SER A 66 -34.12 14.58 2.22
N GLU A 67 -34.20 14.56 0.88
CA GLU A 67 -35.48 14.52 0.15
C GLU A 67 -36.32 13.28 0.50
N LYS A 68 -35.68 12.19 0.96
CA LYS A 68 -36.36 10.95 1.38
C LYS A 68 -37.05 11.07 2.74
N SER A 69 -36.47 11.79 3.69
CA SER A 69 -37.03 11.92 5.05
C SER A 69 -37.74 13.26 5.29
N GLY A 70 -37.59 14.22 4.37
CA GLY A 70 -38.13 15.58 4.50
C GLY A 70 -37.53 16.36 5.68
N ARG A 71 -36.37 15.93 6.18
CA ARG A 71 -35.71 16.49 7.35
C ARG A 71 -34.24 16.76 7.06
N THR A 72 -33.69 17.71 7.80
CA THR A 72 -32.25 17.98 7.84
C THR A 72 -31.57 16.90 8.69
N GLU A 73 -30.68 16.14 8.09
CA GLU A 73 -29.89 15.09 8.75
C GLU A 73 -28.46 15.58 8.96
N ARG A 74 -27.87 15.22 10.11
CA ARG A 74 -26.45 15.50 10.42
C ARG A 74 -25.62 14.39 9.79
N VAL A 75 -24.80 14.74 8.80
CA VAL A 75 -23.93 13.82 8.07
C VAL A 75 -22.48 14.09 8.51
N VAL A 76 -21.67 13.03 8.57
CA VAL A 76 -20.23 13.14 8.79
C VAL A 76 -19.55 13.11 7.43
N GLU A 77 -18.82 14.17 7.11
CA GLU A 77 -17.96 14.27 5.94
C GLU A 77 -16.49 14.36 6.40
N MET A 78 -15.55 14.25 5.45
CA MET A 78 -14.13 14.16 5.76
C MET A 78 -13.33 15.11 4.88
N VAL A 79 -12.42 15.85 5.51
CA VAL A 79 -11.42 16.63 4.80
C VAL A 79 -10.07 15.93 4.91
N ASN A 80 -9.39 15.80 3.77
CA ASN A 80 -8.09 15.19 3.64
C ASN A 80 -7.05 16.28 3.39
N ILE A 81 -6.06 16.38 4.26
CA ILE A 81 -5.01 17.38 4.22
C ILE A 81 -3.68 16.67 3.99
N LEU A 82 -2.96 17.09 2.95
CA LEU A 82 -1.62 16.61 2.63
C LEU A 82 -0.57 17.42 3.39
N PRO A 83 0.60 16.84 3.66
CA PRO A 83 1.70 17.58 4.29
C PRO A 83 2.24 18.63 3.33
N ASP A 84 2.69 19.76 3.89
CA ASP A 84 3.31 20.86 3.14
C ASP A 84 4.74 20.49 2.70
N SER A 85 5.44 19.74 3.57
CA SER A 85 6.74 19.14 3.26
C SER A 85 6.74 17.65 3.60
N LEU A 86 7.38 16.85 2.74
CA LEU A 86 7.53 15.41 2.94
C LEU A 86 8.90 14.96 2.41
N ASP A 87 9.77 14.58 3.32
CA ASP A 87 11.04 13.93 3.06
C ASP A 87 10.93 12.44 3.38
N ILE A 88 11.32 11.60 2.43
CA ILE A 88 11.31 10.14 2.57
C ILE A 88 12.73 9.65 2.40
N ILE A 89 13.25 9.00 3.45
CA ILE A 89 14.57 8.37 3.44
C ILE A 89 14.36 6.88 3.62
N GLY A 90 14.93 6.07 2.74
CA GLY A 90 14.82 4.61 2.86
C GLY A 90 16.10 3.91 2.45
N ASP A 91 16.41 2.81 3.15
CA ASP A 91 17.42 1.83 2.76
C ASP A 91 16.69 0.54 2.35
N VAL A 92 16.96 0.06 1.15
CA VAL A 92 16.34 -1.14 0.57
C VAL A 92 17.42 -2.17 0.33
N ARG A 93 17.26 -3.35 0.91
CA ARG A 93 18.20 -4.47 0.80
C ARG A 93 17.49 -5.69 0.23
N THR A 94 18.21 -6.43 -0.59
CA THR A 94 17.74 -7.71 -1.11
C THR A 94 18.07 -8.83 -0.14
N GLU A 95 17.16 -9.78 -0.01
CA GLU A 95 17.33 -11.02 0.73
C GLU A 95 16.92 -12.18 -0.18
N GLU A 96 17.67 -13.28 -0.17
CA GLU A 96 17.37 -14.47 -0.97
C GLU A 96 16.63 -15.48 -0.10
N LEU A 97 15.38 -15.78 -0.46
CA LEU A 97 14.58 -16.82 0.18
C LEU A 97 14.56 -18.07 -0.69
N ARG A 98 14.54 -19.24 -0.05
CA ARG A 98 14.56 -20.54 -0.74
C ARG A 98 13.28 -21.32 -0.50
N ARG A 99 12.75 -21.91 -1.57
CA ARG A 99 11.65 -22.88 -1.53
C ARG A 99 12.07 -24.12 -2.31
N GLY A 100 12.55 -25.13 -1.58
CA GLY A 100 13.12 -26.34 -2.19
C GLY A 100 14.43 -26.04 -2.90
N ILE A 101 14.48 -26.25 -4.22
CA ILE A 101 15.63 -25.94 -5.08
C ILE A 101 15.51 -24.56 -5.77
N TYR A 102 14.41 -23.85 -5.54
CA TYR A 102 14.14 -22.56 -6.17
C TYR A 102 14.45 -21.41 -5.21
N GLU A 103 14.96 -20.33 -5.77
CA GLU A 103 15.31 -19.10 -5.07
C GLU A 103 14.36 -17.97 -5.49
N ALA A 104 13.95 -17.18 -4.51
CA ALA A 104 13.12 -16.00 -4.68
C ALA A 104 13.82 -14.81 -4.02
N VAL A 105 14.11 -13.78 -4.79
CA VAL A 105 14.67 -12.54 -4.27
C VAL A 105 13.54 -11.68 -3.72
N VAL A 106 13.71 -11.24 -2.48
CA VAL A 106 12.75 -10.38 -1.80
C VAL A 106 13.45 -9.14 -1.27
N TYR A 107 12.68 -8.09 -0.96
CA TYR A 107 13.20 -6.79 -0.57
C TYR A 107 12.77 -6.42 0.84
N ARG A 108 13.74 -6.11 1.70
CA ARG A 108 13.51 -5.54 3.03
C ARG A 108 13.90 -4.08 2.99
N SER A 109 12.99 -3.21 3.43
CA SER A 109 13.24 -1.79 3.52
C SER A 109 13.13 -1.28 4.96
N THR A 110 13.99 -0.32 5.30
CA THR A 110 13.79 0.56 6.46
C THR A 110 13.49 1.94 5.90
N MET A 111 12.42 2.57 6.35
CA MET A 111 11.95 3.85 5.80
C MET A 111 11.66 4.82 6.93
N GLU A 112 12.05 6.06 6.73
CA GLU A 112 11.75 7.17 7.62
C GLU A 112 11.10 8.30 6.81
N LEU A 113 9.89 8.68 7.21
CA LEU A 113 9.15 9.76 6.58
C LEU A 113 9.09 10.93 7.56
N ARG A 114 9.51 12.12 7.13
CA ARG A 114 9.51 13.33 7.95
C ARG A 114 8.87 14.46 7.20
N GLY A 115 8.27 15.40 7.91
CA GLY A 115 7.66 16.54 7.26
C GLY A 115 6.85 17.40 8.20
N THR A 116 6.06 18.29 7.61
CA THR A 116 5.22 19.24 8.34
C THR A 116 3.83 19.34 7.75
N PHE A 117 2.82 19.38 8.61
CA PHE A 117 1.46 19.76 8.24
C PHE A 117 1.24 21.24 8.56
N VAL A 118 0.61 21.92 7.60
CA VAL A 118 0.09 23.28 7.73
C VAL A 118 -1.36 23.23 7.24
N LEU A 119 -2.25 23.91 7.95
CA LEU A 119 -3.64 24.01 7.54
C LEU A 119 -3.74 24.94 6.32
N PRO A 120 -4.24 24.48 5.16
CA PRO A 120 -4.43 25.36 4.01
C PRO A 120 -5.50 26.42 4.33
N PRO A 121 -5.32 27.67 3.88
CA PRO A 121 -6.25 28.77 4.17
C PRO A 121 -7.66 28.54 3.59
N GLU A 122 -7.80 27.67 2.60
CA GLU A 122 -9.07 27.30 1.99
C GLU A 122 -9.93 26.38 2.87
N VAL A 123 -9.34 25.73 3.88
CA VAL A 123 -10.07 24.83 4.77
C VAL A 123 -10.68 25.65 5.91
N PRO A 124 -12.02 25.70 6.05
CA PRO A 124 -12.71 26.56 7.02
C PRO A 124 -12.68 25.98 8.44
N LEU A 125 -11.51 25.53 8.90
CA LEU A 125 -11.29 24.91 10.20
C LEU A 125 -11.05 25.99 11.26
N ARG A 126 -11.96 26.12 12.23
CA ARG A 126 -11.83 27.04 13.37
C ARG A 126 -11.60 26.27 14.68
N PRO A 127 -10.68 26.72 15.57
CA PRO A 127 -10.52 26.12 16.88
C PRO A 127 -11.83 26.15 17.69
N GLY A 128 -12.25 25.01 18.22
CA GLY A 128 -13.44 24.91 19.07
C GLY A 128 -14.77 24.90 18.32
N ASP A 129 -14.76 24.75 16.99
CA ASP A 129 -15.98 24.51 16.22
C ASP A 129 -16.56 23.13 16.60
N PRO A 130 -17.79 23.06 17.16
CA PRO A 130 -18.41 21.79 17.53
C PRO A 130 -18.68 20.88 16.32
N ASP A 131 -18.67 21.43 15.11
CA ASP A 131 -18.81 20.66 13.89
C ASP A 131 -17.47 20.11 13.37
N PHE A 132 -16.33 20.50 13.95
CA PHE A 132 -15.01 19.96 13.62
C PHE A 132 -14.31 19.34 14.84
N PRO A 133 -14.51 18.04 15.11
CA PRO A 133 -13.81 17.33 16.17
C PRO A 133 -12.32 17.13 15.84
N LEU A 134 -11.51 18.16 16.07
CA LEU A 134 -10.06 18.18 15.85
C LEU A 134 -9.27 17.16 16.68
N GLU A 135 -9.89 16.59 17.72
CA GLU A 135 -9.29 15.52 18.53
C GLU A 135 -9.45 14.13 17.91
N ASP A 136 -10.40 14.00 16.98
CA ASP A 136 -10.68 12.78 16.23
C ASP A 136 -10.00 12.80 14.85
N ALA A 137 -9.06 13.73 14.65
CA ALA A 137 -8.24 13.75 13.44
C ALA A 137 -7.37 12.49 13.38
N MET A 138 -7.16 11.98 12.18
CA MET A 138 -6.49 10.71 11.97
C MET A 138 -5.36 10.88 10.98
N LEU A 139 -4.17 10.44 11.38
CA LEU A 139 -3.03 10.36 10.49
C LEU A 139 -3.07 9.00 9.79
N ASN A 140 -3.12 9.02 8.47
CA ASN A 140 -3.18 7.84 7.62
C ASN A 140 -1.88 7.71 6.82
N LEU A 141 -1.33 6.51 6.74
CA LEU A 141 -0.24 6.16 5.84
C LEU A 141 -0.70 5.02 4.92
N GLY A 142 -0.66 5.24 3.60
CA GLY A 142 -1.12 4.25 2.63
C GLY A 142 -0.07 3.17 2.37
N LEU A 143 -0.50 1.91 2.40
CA LEU A 143 0.34 0.76 2.08
C LEU A 143 -0.48 -0.25 1.27
N SER A 144 0.07 -0.73 0.14
CA SER A 144 -0.65 -1.66 -0.73
C SER A 144 -0.94 -3.01 -0.07
N ASP A 145 -0.07 -3.50 0.82
CA ASP A 145 -0.27 -4.74 1.55
C ASP A 145 0.40 -4.72 2.93
N LEU A 146 -0.40 -4.85 3.99
CA LEU A 146 0.01 -4.74 5.38
C LEU A 146 0.88 -5.91 5.88
N ARG A 147 0.91 -7.04 5.16
CA ARG A 147 1.78 -8.17 5.52
C ARG A 147 3.27 -7.82 5.42
N GLY A 148 3.62 -6.80 4.63
CA GLY A 148 4.97 -6.30 4.49
C GLY A 148 5.49 -5.53 5.72
N ILE A 149 4.64 -5.18 6.67
CA ILE A 149 5.02 -4.49 7.90
C ILE A 149 5.60 -5.52 8.88
N SER A 150 6.92 -5.52 9.04
CA SER A 150 7.59 -6.45 9.97
C SER A 150 7.62 -5.96 11.42
N GLU A 151 7.52 -4.64 11.64
CA GLU A 151 7.61 -4.00 12.96
C GLU A 151 6.50 -2.95 13.13
N PRO A 152 6.05 -2.66 14.37
CA PRO A 152 5.06 -1.63 14.61
C PRO A 152 5.54 -0.27 14.12
N VAL A 153 4.72 0.39 13.30
CA VAL A 153 5.07 1.70 12.73
C VAL A 153 4.89 2.77 13.80
N ALA A 154 5.99 3.41 14.17
CA ALA A 154 6.00 4.45 15.19
C ALA A 154 5.87 5.84 14.55
N VAL A 155 5.11 6.73 15.18
CA VAL A 155 4.99 8.13 14.77
C VAL A 155 5.24 9.08 15.92
N GLU A 156 6.08 10.07 15.67
CA GLU A 156 6.23 11.27 16.47
C GLU A 156 5.37 12.36 15.82
N TRP A 157 4.27 12.75 16.48
CA TRP A 157 3.39 13.85 16.09
C TRP A 157 3.61 15.03 17.03
N GLY A 158 4.32 16.06 16.55
CA GLY A 158 4.82 17.13 17.40
C GLY A 158 5.69 16.58 18.53
N SER A 159 5.23 16.70 19.78
CA SER A 159 5.90 16.15 20.97
C SER A 159 5.33 14.81 21.46
N THR A 160 4.36 14.23 20.75
CA THR A 160 3.64 13.02 21.18
C THR A 160 4.08 11.82 20.36
N GLN A 161 4.44 10.73 21.02
CA GLN A 161 4.73 9.47 20.36
C GLN A 161 3.49 8.58 20.33
N LYS A 162 3.18 7.99 19.18
CA LYS A 162 2.08 7.04 18.96
C LYS A 162 2.55 5.90 18.06
N THR A 163 1.74 4.86 18.00
CA THR A 163 1.92 3.75 17.06
C THR A 163 0.76 3.77 16.08
N LEU A 164 1.01 3.50 14.80
CA LEU A 164 -0.07 3.33 13.82
C LEU A 164 -0.61 1.91 13.89
N ASP A 165 -1.94 1.83 13.93
CA ASP A 165 -2.67 0.58 13.92
C ASP A 165 -3.00 0.15 12.48
N PRO A 166 -3.05 -1.15 12.19
CA PRO A 166 -3.50 -1.66 10.90
C PRO A 166 -4.92 -1.20 10.55
N GLY A 167 -5.09 -0.78 9.29
CA GLY A 167 -6.35 -0.32 8.74
C GLY A 167 -6.46 1.20 8.71
N ILE A 168 -7.30 1.67 7.81
CA ILE A 168 -7.64 3.09 7.64
C ILE A 168 -9.12 3.24 7.95
N ARG A 169 -9.46 4.02 8.96
CA ARG A 169 -10.85 4.26 9.33
C ARG A 169 -11.41 5.38 8.45
N HIS A 170 -12.18 5.02 7.43
CA HIS A 170 -12.89 5.96 6.57
C HIS A 170 -11.96 6.84 5.72
N ASN A 171 -11.69 6.38 4.50
CA ASN A 171 -10.96 7.15 3.51
C ASN A 171 -11.31 6.65 2.11
N GLU A 172 -11.69 7.54 1.21
CA GLU A 172 -11.99 7.20 -0.19
C GLU A 172 -10.72 7.11 -1.04
N LEU A 173 -9.61 7.72 -0.59
CA LEU A 173 -8.36 7.82 -1.34
C LEU A 173 -7.40 6.65 -1.08
N LEU A 174 -7.59 5.94 0.04
CA LEU A 174 -6.70 4.87 0.48
C LEU A 174 -7.48 3.58 0.72
N ASN A 175 -7.15 2.53 -0.05
CA ASN A 175 -7.76 1.21 0.08
C ASN A 175 -7.15 0.35 1.19
N SER A 176 -5.91 0.63 1.57
CA SER A 176 -5.16 -0.11 2.59
C SER A 176 -4.05 0.77 3.17
N GLY A 177 -3.70 0.53 4.43
CA GLY A 177 -2.68 1.26 5.13
C GLY A 177 -2.81 1.16 6.64
N VAL A 178 -2.09 2.02 7.34
CA VAL A 178 -2.09 2.11 8.80
C VAL A 178 -2.54 3.50 9.23
N SER A 179 -3.13 3.61 10.41
CA SER A 179 -3.67 4.88 10.90
C SER A 179 -3.57 5.04 12.41
N CYS A 180 -3.56 6.29 12.89
CA CYS A 180 -3.70 6.59 14.31
C CYS A 180 -4.41 7.91 14.55
N LEU A 181 -5.10 8.03 15.70
CA LEU A 181 -5.71 9.29 16.12
C LEU A 181 -4.66 10.27 16.62
N VAL A 182 -4.69 11.48 16.08
CA VAL A 182 -3.80 12.59 16.37
C VAL A 182 -4.60 13.84 16.73
N ASN A 183 -4.04 14.70 17.58
CA ASN A 183 -4.68 15.96 17.91
C ASN A 183 -4.27 17.02 16.87
N ALA A 184 -5.24 17.51 16.11
CA ALA A 184 -5.05 18.54 15.09
C ALA A 184 -5.40 19.97 15.57
N ARG A 185 -5.73 20.17 16.86
CA ARG A 185 -6.00 21.52 17.41
C ARG A 185 -4.89 22.54 17.12
N PRO A 186 -3.59 22.20 17.21
CA PRO A 186 -2.53 23.16 16.90
C PRO A 186 -2.59 23.70 15.46
N LEU A 187 -3.03 22.88 14.50
CA LEU A 187 -3.15 23.29 13.09
C LEU A 187 -4.23 24.35 12.88
N ALA A 188 -5.36 24.23 13.60
CA ALA A 188 -6.44 25.22 13.55
C ALA A 188 -6.05 26.57 14.18
N GLU A 189 -5.04 26.59 15.06
CA GLU A 189 -4.46 27.81 15.63
C GLU A 189 -3.39 28.44 14.71
N GLY A 190 -3.20 27.90 13.50
CA GLY A 190 -2.18 28.36 12.55
C GLY A 190 -0.76 27.88 12.88
N ARG A 191 -0.59 26.93 13.80
CA ARG A 191 0.72 26.36 14.13
C ARG A 191 1.06 25.22 13.19
N THR A 192 2.31 25.16 12.76
CA THR A 192 2.85 24.01 12.02
C THR A 192 3.04 22.82 12.95
N VAL A 193 2.66 21.62 12.51
CA VAL A 193 2.93 20.38 13.24
C VAL A 193 3.90 19.50 12.46
N SER A 194 5.05 19.21 13.05
CA SER A 194 6.02 18.28 12.49
C SER A 194 5.60 16.84 12.75
N PHE A 195 5.85 15.96 11.79
CA PHE A 195 5.70 14.52 11.96
C PHE A 195 6.98 13.77 11.59
N ARG A 196 7.16 12.60 12.20
CA ARG A 196 8.19 11.63 11.83
C ARG A 196 7.66 10.23 12.01
N ILE A 197 7.71 9.42 10.96
CA ILE A 197 7.25 8.04 10.92
C ILE A 197 8.45 7.13 10.67
N ARG A 198 8.55 6.02 11.43
CA ARG A 198 9.62 5.02 11.34
C ARG A 198 9.05 3.61 11.44
#